data_AF-A0A5D2SLB1-F1
#
_entry.id   AF-A0A5D2SLB1-F1
#
_cell.length_a   1.000
_cell.length_b   1.000
_cell.length_c   1.000
_cell.angle_alpha   90.00
_cell.angle_beta   90.00
_cell.angle_gamma   90.00
#
_symmetry.space_group_name_H-M   'P 1'
#
loop_
_entity.id
_entity.type
_entity.pdbx_description
1 polymer ?
#
loop_
_entity_poly.entity_id
_entity_poly.type
_entity_poly.pdbx_seq_one_letter_code
_entity_poly.pdbx_strand_id
1 'polypeptide(L)'
;MKKPFNSIATSSQTHFEESEEEEEIESSSEEEKSDDTIDSDEEEEIERELAEVTFGELQKARADGTDSISRKPQTETKRRRANKNRPMELSSKKPVRSFRQVIQAPKKVVRDPRFESLCGNLDVEGFRKRYNFLFENNLPAEREEVQKQLKKARDPKVVSELKNHISWIDKQLKFESAKNTDAVILSAHKKKEKEAAKHGKRPYYLKKSEIRKQRLIEKYKKLKASGKLESFIEKRRRKNAAKDHRFMPYRRPNNNSEQ
;
A
#
# COMPACT_ATOMS: atom_id res chain seq x y z
N MET A 1 4.31 11.66 19.44
CA MET A 1 4.96 11.81 18.12
C MET A 1 4.66 10.56 17.30
N LYS A 2 3.77 10.65 16.31
CA LYS A 2 3.37 9.51 15.45
C LYS A 2 3.72 9.89 14.01
N LYS A 3 4.68 9.18 13.41
CA LYS A 3 5.10 9.35 12.01
C LYS A 3 4.10 8.65 11.08
N PRO A 4 3.66 9.25 9.96
CA PRO A 4 2.92 8.52 8.95
C PRO A 4 3.88 7.70 8.08
N PHE A 5 3.59 6.41 7.95
CA PHE A 5 4.24 5.50 7.00
C PHE A 5 3.73 5.80 5.59
N ASN A 6 4.57 6.40 4.74
CA ASN A 6 4.39 6.43 3.29
C ASN A 6 5.04 5.17 2.71
N SER A 7 4.24 4.20 2.27
CA SER A 7 4.70 3.06 1.48
C SER A 7 4.85 3.50 0.02
N ILE A 8 6.08 3.74 -0.41
CA ILE A 8 6.44 3.94 -1.82
C ILE A 8 6.44 2.57 -2.50
N ALA A 9 5.72 2.46 -3.61
CA ALA A 9 5.68 1.27 -4.45
C ALA A 9 7.06 1.02 -5.08
N THR A 10 7.64 -0.15 -4.83
CA THR A 10 8.88 -0.61 -5.45
C THR A 10 8.60 -1.10 -6.87
N SER A 11 9.16 -0.40 -7.86
CA SER A 11 9.21 -0.83 -9.25
C SER A 11 10.12 -2.06 -9.39
N SER A 12 9.66 -3.05 -10.14
CA SER A 12 10.38 -4.27 -10.50
C SER A 12 11.62 -3.95 -11.33
N GLN A 13 12.79 -4.35 -10.82
CA GLN A 13 14.08 -4.26 -11.48
C GLN A 13 14.24 -5.42 -12.48
N THR A 14 14.33 -5.10 -13.76
CA THR A 14 14.65 -6.03 -14.85
C THR A 14 16.16 -6.20 -14.94
N HIS A 15 16.61 -7.46 -14.91
CA HIS A 15 18.00 -7.88 -15.06
C HIS A 15 18.38 -7.77 -16.55
N PHE A 16 19.40 -6.98 -16.87
CA PHE A 16 20.00 -6.86 -18.19
C PHE A 16 21.46 -7.30 -18.03
N GLU A 17 21.80 -8.44 -18.63
CA GLU A 17 23.17 -8.94 -18.74
C GLU A 17 23.82 -8.25 -19.95
N GLU A 18 24.90 -7.52 -19.71
CA GLU A 18 25.75 -6.94 -20.74
C GLU A 18 27.17 -7.47 -20.52
N SER A 19 27.70 -8.08 -21.57
CA SER A 19 29.01 -8.70 -21.70
C SER A 19 30.10 -7.65 -21.81
N GLU A 20 31.06 -7.67 -20.89
CA GLU A 20 32.28 -6.86 -20.93
C GLU A 20 33.37 -7.63 -21.71
N GLU A 21 33.76 -7.08 -22.86
CA GLU A 21 35.01 -7.42 -23.56
C GLU A 21 36.05 -6.37 -23.15
N GLU A 22 37.13 -6.84 -22.52
CA GLU A 22 38.29 -6.05 -22.11
C GLU A 22 39.25 -5.90 -23.30
N GLU A 23 39.59 -4.66 -23.69
CA GLU A 23 40.79 -4.38 -24.48
C GLU A 23 41.78 -3.57 -23.62
N GLU A 24 42.86 -4.24 -23.24
CA GLU A 24 44.11 -3.65 -22.76
C GLU A 24 44.80 -2.88 -23.89
N ILE A 25 45.18 -1.63 -23.63
CA ILE A 25 46.25 -0.95 -24.39
C ILE A 25 47.23 -0.37 -23.39
N GLU A 26 48.35 -1.08 -23.28
CA GLU A 26 49.59 -0.72 -22.61
C GLU A 26 50.36 0.30 -23.48
N SER A 27 50.90 1.36 -22.87
CA SER A 27 51.96 2.15 -23.49
C SER A 27 53.02 2.51 -22.46
N SER A 28 54.12 1.78 -22.57
CA SER A 28 55.46 2.06 -22.06
C SER A 28 55.96 3.45 -22.46
N SER A 29 56.70 4.11 -21.58
CA SER A 29 57.80 5.01 -21.98
C SER A 29 58.80 5.13 -20.83
N GLU A 30 60.04 4.83 -21.18
CA GLU A 30 61.20 4.67 -20.32
C GLU A 30 61.61 5.94 -19.55
N GLU A 31 62.26 5.71 -18.40
CA GLU A 31 62.91 6.71 -17.57
C GLU A 31 64.08 7.41 -18.27
N GLU A 32 64.14 8.74 -18.14
CA GLU A 32 65.39 9.48 -18.11
C GLU A 32 65.41 10.31 -16.82
N LYS A 33 66.35 9.96 -15.95
CA LYS A 33 66.48 10.39 -14.57
C LYS A 33 67.35 11.65 -14.52
N SER A 34 66.74 12.83 -14.42
CA SER A 34 67.43 14.05 -14.03
C SER A 34 67.21 14.29 -12.54
N ASP A 35 68.31 14.35 -11.81
CA ASP A 35 68.44 14.56 -10.37
C ASP A 35 67.96 15.96 -9.95
N ASP A 36 66.73 16.08 -9.45
CA ASP A 36 66.34 17.11 -8.47
C ASP A 36 65.18 16.54 -7.63
N THR A 37 65.43 16.28 -6.35
CA THR A 37 64.43 15.65 -5.46
C THR A 37 63.46 16.73 -4.98
N ILE A 38 62.39 16.97 -5.73
CA ILE A 38 61.27 17.83 -5.31
C ILE A 38 60.42 17.02 -4.32
N ASP A 39 60.09 17.63 -3.18
CA ASP A 39 59.34 16.97 -2.10
C ASP A 39 57.90 16.69 -2.56
N SER A 40 57.35 15.51 -2.22
CA SER A 40 56.01 15.09 -2.64
C SER A 40 54.91 16.08 -2.19
N ASP A 41 55.16 16.78 -1.09
CA ASP A 41 54.24 17.77 -0.54
C ASP A 41 54.20 19.07 -1.36
N GLU A 42 55.28 19.42 -2.06
CA GLU A 42 55.35 20.61 -2.93
C GLU A 42 54.58 20.39 -4.25
N GLU A 43 54.65 19.18 -4.82
CA GLU A 43 53.89 18.83 -6.04
C GLU A 43 52.38 18.90 -5.82
N GLU A 44 51.89 18.39 -4.68
CA GLU A 44 50.47 18.46 -4.33
C GLU A 44 49.98 19.89 -4.07
N GLU A 45 50.86 20.77 -3.58
CA GLU A 45 50.52 22.18 -3.39
C GLU A 45 50.40 22.90 -4.73
N ILE A 46 51.34 22.65 -5.66
CA ILE A 46 51.30 23.18 -7.03
C ILE A 46 50.05 22.69 -7.79
N GLU A 47 49.68 21.42 -7.66
CA GLU A 47 48.44 20.89 -8.27
C GLU A 47 47.19 21.61 -7.76
N ARG A 48 47.13 21.87 -6.45
CA ARG A 48 46.02 22.63 -5.85
C ARG A 48 45.99 24.07 -6.34
N GLU A 49 47.14 24.71 -6.54
CA GLU A 49 47.20 26.07 -7.09
C GLU A 49 46.74 26.13 -8.55
N LEU A 50 47.17 25.17 -9.39
CA LEU A 50 46.80 25.11 -10.80
C LEU A 50 45.33 24.75 -11.02
N ALA A 51 44.71 23.99 -10.12
CA ALA A 51 43.30 23.63 -10.22
C ALA A 51 42.35 24.85 -10.20
N GLU A 52 42.76 25.96 -9.56
CA GLU A 52 41.96 27.19 -9.49
C GLU A 52 42.21 28.13 -10.69
N VAL A 53 43.28 27.91 -11.46
CA VAL A 53 43.69 28.79 -12.56
C VAL A 53 43.15 28.27 -13.88
N THR A 54 42.55 29.16 -14.67
CA THR A 54 42.03 28.77 -15.99
C THR A 54 43.14 28.68 -17.03
N PHE A 55 43.03 27.75 -17.98
CA PHE A 55 44.03 27.54 -19.05
C PHE A 55 44.39 28.82 -19.82
N GLY A 56 43.42 29.72 -20.03
CA GLY A 56 43.68 31.00 -20.71
C GLY A 56 44.57 31.96 -19.92
N GLU A 57 44.50 31.92 -18.58
CA GLU A 57 45.39 32.73 -17.72
C GLU A 57 46.82 32.17 -17.72
N LEU A 58 46.98 30.84 -17.78
CA LEU A 58 48.31 30.19 -17.92
C LEU A 58 49.00 30.57 -19.23
N GLN A 59 48.27 30.52 -20.36
CA GLN A 59 48.83 30.88 -21.66
C GLN A 59 49.26 32.35 -21.71
N LYS A 60 48.52 33.23 -21.03
CA LYS A 60 48.86 34.65 -20.93
C LYS A 60 50.09 34.90 -20.06
N ALA A 61 50.19 34.26 -18.89
CA ALA A 61 51.36 34.35 -18.02
C ALA A 61 52.65 33.92 -18.75
N ARG A 62 52.57 32.85 -19.55
CA ARG A 62 53.69 32.38 -20.39
C ARG A 62 54.09 33.40 -21.47
N ALA A 63 53.13 34.09 -22.08
CA ALA A 63 53.42 35.11 -23.09
C ALA A 63 54.01 36.38 -22.48
N ASP A 64 53.54 36.77 -21.29
CA ASP A 64 54.00 37.97 -20.59
C ASP A 64 55.32 37.73 -19.81
N GLY A 65 55.76 36.47 -19.67
CA GLY A 65 57.01 36.08 -19.02
C GLY A 65 57.00 36.24 -17.50
N THR A 66 55.81 36.24 -16.89
CA THR A 66 55.62 36.44 -15.44
C THR A 66 55.18 35.14 -14.77
N ASP A 67 55.97 34.65 -13.81
CA ASP A 67 55.78 33.33 -13.19
C ASP A 67 54.76 33.29 -12.01
N SER A 68 54.07 34.40 -11.70
CA SER A 68 53.13 34.46 -10.58
C SER A 68 51.70 34.75 -11.01
N ILE A 69 50.76 33.86 -10.70
CA ILE A 69 49.33 34.01 -11.00
C ILE A 69 48.62 34.60 -9.77
N SER A 70 48.20 35.87 -9.84
CA SER A 70 47.56 36.55 -8.70
C SER A 70 46.12 36.03 -8.47
N ARG A 71 45.85 35.42 -7.30
CA ARG A 71 44.49 35.02 -6.88
C ARG A 71 43.59 36.25 -6.70
N LYS A 72 42.49 36.34 -7.47
CA LYS A 72 41.48 37.40 -7.27
C LYS A 72 40.57 37.05 -6.09
N PRO A 73 40.32 37.96 -5.13
CA PRO A 73 39.41 37.68 -4.03
C PRO A 73 37.97 37.52 -4.52
N GLN A 74 37.33 36.40 -4.18
CA GLN A 74 35.90 36.15 -4.38
C GLN A 74 35.07 37.05 -3.46
N THR A 75 34.89 38.32 -3.84
CA THR A 75 33.92 39.18 -3.17
C THR A 75 32.53 38.77 -3.64
N GLU A 76 31.71 38.18 -2.77
CA GLU A 76 30.28 38.00 -3.01
C GLU A 76 29.60 39.37 -3.12
N THR A 77 29.64 39.96 -4.31
CA THR A 77 28.88 41.18 -4.58
C THR A 77 27.41 40.79 -4.59
N LYS A 78 26.67 41.15 -3.54
CA LYS A 78 25.20 41.14 -3.56
C LYS A 78 24.77 41.96 -4.78
N ARG A 79 24.30 41.30 -5.84
CA ARG A 79 23.89 41.97 -7.08
C ARG A 79 22.71 42.89 -6.78
N ARG A 80 23.01 44.16 -6.55
CA ARG A 80 22.00 45.21 -6.37
C ARG A 80 21.47 45.60 -7.76
N ARG A 81 20.19 45.95 -7.81
CA ARG A 81 19.60 46.55 -9.01
C ARG A 81 20.30 47.88 -9.29
N ALA A 82 20.69 48.13 -10.53
CA ALA A 82 21.32 49.39 -10.93
C ALA A 82 20.36 50.60 -10.83
N ASN A 83 19.05 50.38 -10.96
CA ASN A 83 18.00 51.38 -10.76
C ASN A 83 16.78 50.71 -10.07
N LYS A 84 16.02 51.44 -9.26
CA LYS A 84 14.86 50.95 -8.51
C LYS A 84 13.77 50.36 -9.42
N ASN A 85 13.65 50.90 -10.64
CA ASN A 85 12.62 50.53 -11.60
C ASN A 85 13.05 49.43 -12.59
N ARG A 86 14.23 48.82 -12.42
CA ARG A 86 14.72 47.72 -13.27
C ARG A 86 14.46 46.36 -12.60
N PRO A 87 14.05 45.32 -13.35
CA PRO A 87 13.99 43.95 -12.83
C PRO A 87 15.37 43.43 -12.40
N MET A 88 15.37 42.50 -11.46
CA MET A 88 16.58 41.84 -10.96
C MET A 88 16.70 40.45 -11.57
N GLU A 89 17.84 40.17 -12.18
CA GLU A 89 18.14 38.84 -12.72
C GLU A 89 18.46 37.88 -11.56
N LEU A 90 17.75 36.76 -11.48
CA LEU A 90 18.00 35.68 -10.54
C LEU A 90 18.34 34.41 -11.34
N SER A 91 19.22 33.57 -10.78
CA SER A 91 19.57 32.29 -11.40
C SER A 91 18.34 31.36 -11.42
N SER A 92 18.06 30.78 -12.58
CA SER A 92 17.03 29.75 -12.77
C SER A 92 17.28 28.49 -11.93
N LYS A 93 18.52 28.27 -11.47
CA LYS A 93 18.90 27.18 -10.58
C LYS A 93 18.39 27.36 -9.15
N LYS A 94 17.91 28.55 -8.77
CA LYS A 94 17.35 28.81 -7.44
C LYS A 94 15.83 28.57 -7.46
N PRO A 95 15.33 27.48 -6.86
CA PRO A 95 13.89 27.21 -6.83
C PRO A 95 13.15 28.27 -5.99
N VAL A 96 11.94 28.63 -6.41
CA VAL A 96 11.08 29.57 -5.68
C VAL A 96 10.59 28.92 -4.39
N ARG A 97 10.76 29.59 -3.23
CA ARG A 97 10.21 29.12 -1.95
C ARG A 97 8.67 29.17 -2.01
N SER A 98 8.01 28.01 -2.10
CA SER A 98 6.54 27.91 -1.94
C SER A 98 6.15 27.75 -0.45
N PHE A 99 6.52 28.69 0.42
CA PHE A 99 6.17 28.61 1.84
C PHE A 99 4.93 29.46 2.11
N ARG A 100 3.74 28.85 2.03
CA ARG A 100 2.55 29.40 2.68
C ARG A 100 2.65 29.09 4.18
N GLN A 101 2.69 30.13 5.01
CA GLN A 101 2.55 29.98 6.45
C GLN A 101 1.10 29.58 6.77
N VAL A 102 0.83 28.28 6.80
CA VAL A 102 -0.48 27.75 7.21
C VAL A 102 -0.55 27.86 8.73
N ILE A 103 -1.08 28.98 9.24
CA ILE A 103 -1.42 29.12 10.66
C ILE A 103 -2.56 28.16 10.93
N GLN A 104 -2.30 27.08 11.67
CA GLN A 104 -3.34 26.14 12.08
C GLN A 104 -4.21 26.81 13.16
N ALA A 105 -5.26 27.50 12.74
CA ALA A 105 -6.29 27.96 13.66
C ALA A 105 -6.94 26.73 14.36
N PRO A 106 -7.25 26.80 15.66
CA PRO A 106 -7.89 25.69 16.37
C PRO A 106 -9.25 25.41 15.71
N LYS A 107 -9.36 24.25 15.07
CA LYS A 107 -10.61 23.82 14.42
C LYS A 107 -11.63 23.48 15.51
N LYS A 108 -12.80 24.10 15.47
CA LYS A 108 -13.94 23.71 16.30
C LYS A 108 -14.41 22.32 15.85
N VAL A 109 -14.08 21.29 16.62
CA VAL A 109 -14.58 19.93 16.37
C VAL A 109 -15.95 19.83 17.03
N VAL A 110 -17.01 19.68 16.22
CA VAL A 110 -18.35 19.37 16.72
C VAL A 110 -18.29 17.98 17.37
N ARG A 111 -18.52 17.94 18.69
CA ARG A 111 -18.57 16.69 19.46
C ARG A 111 -20.00 16.18 19.39
N ASP A 112 -20.23 15.13 18.60
CA ASP A 112 -21.48 14.37 18.63
C ASP A 112 -21.30 13.25 19.65
N PRO A 113 -22.15 13.16 20.69
CA PRO A 113 -22.01 12.15 21.75
C PRO A 113 -22.05 10.70 21.21
N ARG A 114 -22.65 10.48 20.03
CA ARG A 114 -22.66 9.15 19.37
C ARG A 114 -21.32 8.78 18.75
N PHE A 115 -20.52 9.79 18.41
CA PHE A 115 -19.23 9.65 17.73
C PHE A 115 -18.08 10.16 18.59
N GLU A 116 -18.34 10.47 19.86
CA GLU A 116 -17.33 10.95 20.77
C GLU A 116 -16.45 9.78 21.23
N SER A 117 -15.13 9.97 21.22
CA SER A 117 -14.18 8.94 21.65
C SER A 117 -14.37 8.49 23.10
N LEU A 118 -15.08 9.29 23.90
CA LEU A 118 -15.43 9.00 25.29
C LEU A 118 -16.59 8.01 25.42
N CYS A 119 -17.41 7.78 24.38
CA CYS A 119 -18.63 6.96 24.48
C CYS A 119 -18.40 5.44 24.53
N GLY A 120 -17.14 4.99 24.66
CA GLY A 120 -16.79 3.57 24.77
C GLY A 120 -16.88 2.78 23.45
N ASN A 121 -16.48 1.51 23.50
CA ASN A 121 -16.52 0.60 22.34
C ASN A 121 -17.79 -0.27 22.37
N LEU A 122 -18.32 -0.59 21.19
CA LEU A 122 -19.48 -1.49 21.06
C LEU A 122 -19.12 -2.91 21.51
N ASP A 123 -19.74 -3.36 22.60
CA ASP A 123 -19.75 -4.77 22.98
C ASP A 123 -20.79 -5.54 22.15
N VAL A 124 -20.29 -6.22 21.11
CA VAL A 124 -21.12 -7.01 20.18
C VAL A 124 -21.78 -8.20 20.88
N GLU A 125 -21.10 -8.84 21.84
CA GLU A 125 -21.64 -10.00 22.56
C GLU A 125 -22.72 -9.57 23.56
N GLY A 126 -22.48 -8.50 24.31
CA GLY A 126 -23.46 -7.93 25.23
C GLY A 126 -24.69 -7.38 24.51
N PHE A 127 -24.49 -6.67 23.39
CA PHE A 127 -25.59 -6.25 22.53
C PHE A 127 -26.42 -7.46 22.10
N ARG A 128 -25.75 -8.53 21.64
CA ARG A 128 -26.42 -9.73 21.18
C ARG A 128 -27.30 -10.36 22.25
N LYS A 129 -26.77 -10.51 23.47
CA LYS A 129 -27.54 -11.09 24.59
C LYS A 129 -28.74 -10.23 24.97
N ARG A 130 -28.57 -8.91 25.05
CA ARG A 130 -29.67 -7.98 25.42
C ARG A 130 -30.77 -7.92 24.36
N TYR A 131 -30.41 -7.99 23.08
CA TYR A 131 -31.34 -7.85 21.96
C TYR A 131 -31.64 -9.17 21.24
N ASN A 132 -31.45 -10.32 21.90
CA ASN A 132 -31.61 -11.62 21.27
C ASN A 132 -33.05 -11.85 20.75
N PHE A 133 -34.04 -11.31 21.46
CA PHE A 133 -35.46 -11.37 21.10
C PHE A 133 -35.76 -10.81 19.70
N LEU A 134 -34.97 -9.83 19.23
CA LEU A 134 -35.12 -9.28 17.88
C LEU A 134 -34.88 -10.35 16.83
N PHE A 135 -33.92 -11.23 17.06
CA PHE A 135 -33.46 -12.19 16.07
C PHE A 135 -34.12 -13.55 16.19
N GLU A 136 -34.54 -13.92 17.40
CA GLU A 136 -35.25 -15.18 17.64
C GLU A 136 -36.74 -15.08 17.32
N ASN A 137 -37.38 -13.96 17.69
CA ASN A 137 -38.84 -13.83 17.62
C ASN A 137 -39.27 -12.76 16.62
N ASN A 138 -38.83 -11.50 16.80
CA ASN A 138 -39.42 -10.38 16.07
C ASN A 138 -39.11 -10.41 14.57
N LEU A 139 -37.84 -10.56 14.17
CA LEU A 139 -37.44 -10.59 12.76
C LEU A 139 -38.04 -11.80 12.00
N PRO A 140 -38.07 -13.03 12.55
CA PRO A 140 -38.78 -14.14 11.93
C PRO A 140 -40.29 -13.90 11.80
N ALA A 141 -40.95 -13.36 12.82
CA ALA A 141 -42.37 -13.04 12.77
C ALA A 141 -42.68 -11.96 11.72
N GLU A 142 -41.90 -10.87 11.71
CA GLU A 142 -42.01 -9.80 10.72
C GLU A 142 -41.80 -10.35 9.30
N ARG A 143 -40.84 -11.25 9.11
CA ARG A 143 -40.63 -11.93 7.81
C ARG A 143 -41.87 -12.69 7.36
N GLU A 144 -42.55 -13.39 8.25
CA GLU A 144 -43.78 -14.13 7.93
C GLU A 144 -44.94 -13.17 7.60
N GLU A 145 -45.07 -12.07 8.34
CA GLU A 145 -46.07 -11.04 8.08
C GLU A 145 -45.87 -10.39 6.71
N VAL A 146 -44.64 -10.01 6.38
CA VAL A 146 -44.28 -9.41 5.10
C VAL A 146 -44.50 -10.40 3.96
N GLN A 147 -44.26 -11.70 4.18
CA GLN A 147 -44.63 -12.75 3.22
C GLN A 147 -46.14 -12.87 3.03
N LYS A 148 -46.94 -12.74 4.09
CA LYS A 148 -48.41 -12.72 3.98
C LYS A 148 -48.88 -11.50 3.20
N GLN A 149 -48.28 -10.33 3.43
CA GLN A 149 -48.56 -9.11 2.66
C GLN A 149 -48.16 -9.27 1.18
N LEU A 150 -47.01 -9.88 0.91
CA LEU A 150 -46.53 -10.13 -0.45
C LEU A 150 -47.49 -11.00 -1.26
N LYS A 151 -48.15 -11.98 -0.62
CA LYS A 151 -49.18 -12.82 -1.26
C LYS A 151 -50.46 -12.05 -1.59
N LYS A 152 -50.76 -10.97 -0.85
CA LYS A 152 -51.98 -10.15 -1.03
C LYS A 152 -51.76 -8.98 -1.98
N ALA A 153 -50.54 -8.43 -2.02
CA ALA A 153 -50.21 -7.28 -2.83
C ALA A 153 -50.28 -7.60 -4.33
N ARG A 154 -50.94 -6.73 -5.09
CA ARG A 154 -50.98 -6.79 -6.57
C ARG A 154 -50.09 -5.72 -7.21
N ASP A 155 -49.90 -4.59 -6.54
CA ASP A 155 -49.14 -3.47 -7.10
C ASP A 155 -47.64 -3.82 -7.23
N PRO A 156 -47.04 -3.60 -8.41
CA PRO A 156 -45.67 -4.02 -8.66
C PRO A 156 -44.65 -3.27 -7.79
N LYS A 157 -44.91 -1.99 -7.48
CA LYS A 157 -44.04 -1.17 -6.61
C LYS A 157 -44.02 -1.71 -5.18
N VAL A 158 -45.19 -1.93 -4.59
CA VAL A 158 -45.34 -2.49 -3.24
C VAL A 158 -44.74 -3.90 -3.15
N VAL A 159 -44.97 -4.74 -4.17
CA VAL A 159 -44.35 -6.08 -4.26
C VAL A 159 -42.82 -5.99 -4.25
N SER A 160 -42.23 -5.00 -4.92
CA SER A 160 -40.77 -4.82 -4.93
C SER A 160 -40.25 -4.39 -3.55
N GLU A 161 -40.93 -3.49 -2.86
CA GLU A 161 -40.57 -3.03 -1.52
C GLU A 161 -40.63 -4.16 -0.50
N LEU A 162 -41.71 -4.95 -0.51
CA LEU A 162 -41.87 -6.11 0.38
C LEU A 162 -40.79 -7.17 0.14
N LYS A 163 -40.42 -7.43 -1.12
CA LYS A 163 -39.30 -8.33 -1.46
C LYS A 163 -37.97 -7.78 -0.96
N ASN A 164 -37.73 -6.49 -1.10
CA ASN A 164 -36.52 -5.83 -0.60
C ASN A 164 -36.43 -5.95 0.93
N HIS A 165 -37.56 -5.77 1.61
CA HIS A 165 -37.65 -5.89 3.06
C HIS A 165 -37.36 -7.32 3.54
N ILE A 166 -37.97 -8.34 2.93
CA ILE A 166 -37.63 -9.75 3.20
C ILE A 166 -36.13 -10.01 3.00
N SER A 167 -35.56 -9.47 1.91
CA SER A 167 -34.12 -9.62 1.63
C SER A 167 -33.24 -8.98 2.71
N TRP A 168 -33.69 -7.86 3.29
CA TRP A 168 -33.00 -7.17 4.37
C TRP A 168 -33.04 -8.01 5.65
N ILE A 169 -34.22 -8.54 6.02
CA ILE A 169 -34.37 -9.44 7.16
C ILE A 169 -33.49 -10.70 6.99
N ASP A 170 -33.53 -11.33 5.81
CA ASP A 170 -32.74 -12.52 5.51
C ASP A 170 -31.23 -12.25 5.60
N LYS A 171 -30.77 -11.06 5.16
CA LYS A 171 -29.36 -10.65 5.31
C LYS A 171 -28.97 -10.51 6.77
N GLN A 172 -29.84 -9.90 7.59
CA GLN A 172 -29.61 -9.70 9.02
C GLN A 172 -29.48 -11.04 9.75
N LEU A 173 -30.42 -11.96 9.53
CA LEU A 173 -30.38 -13.31 10.11
C LEU A 173 -29.16 -14.12 9.62
N LYS A 174 -28.80 -14.01 8.34
CA LYS A 174 -27.66 -14.74 7.77
C LYS A 174 -26.33 -14.26 8.31
N PHE A 175 -26.13 -12.94 8.41
CA PHE A 175 -24.92 -12.36 8.98
C PHE A 175 -24.69 -12.87 10.40
N GLU A 176 -25.76 -12.97 11.17
CA GLU A 176 -25.71 -13.46 12.52
C GLU A 176 -25.35 -14.95 12.60
N SER A 177 -25.98 -15.78 11.78
CA SER A 177 -25.69 -17.22 11.75
C SER A 177 -24.21 -17.52 11.51
N ALA A 178 -23.54 -16.69 10.70
CA ALA A 178 -22.12 -16.81 10.39
C ALA A 178 -21.20 -16.42 11.55
N LYS A 179 -21.59 -15.41 12.35
CA LYS A 179 -20.85 -15.05 13.58
C LYS A 179 -21.06 -16.10 14.66
N ASN A 180 -22.28 -16.61 14.78
CA ASN A 180 -22.62 -17.64 15.75
C ASN A 180 -21.86 -18.94 15.49
N THR A 181 -21.65 -19.36 14.23
CA THR A 181 -20.82 -20.56 13.95
C THR A 181 -19.40 -20.40 14.47
N ASP A 182 -18.79 -19.24 14.25
CA ASP A 182 -17.40 -19.00 14.67
C ASP A 182 -17.30 -18.94 16.21
N ALA A 183 -18.29 -18.32 16.87
CA ALA A 183 -18.39 -18.28 18.33
C ALA A 183 -18.60 -19.69 18.93
N VAL A 184 -19.46 -20.51 18.31
CA VAL A 184 -19.70 -21.90 18.73
C VAL A 184 -18.42 -22.73 18.62
N ILE A 185 -17.72 -22.64 17.48
CA ILE A 185 -16.43 -23.30 17.25
C ILE A 185 -15.42 -22.90 18.34
N LEU A 186 -15.26 -21.60 18.58
CA LEU A 186 -14.35 -21.08 19.60
C LEU A 186 -14.73 -21.54 21.01
N SER A 187 -16.02 -21.53 21.34
CA SER A 187 -16.50 -21.97 22.66
C SER A 187 -16.26 -23.46 22.88
N ALA A 188 -16.51 -24.30 21.87
CA ALA A 188 -16.27 -25.73 21.92
C ALA A 188 -14.77 -26.03 22.06
N HIS A 189 -13.91 -25.29 21.36
CA HIS A 189 -12.46 -25.41 21.51
C HIS A 189 -12.01 -25.00 22.92
N LYS A 190 -12.44 -23.83 23.41
CA LYS A 190 -12.11 -23.36 24.76
C LYS A 190 -12.52 -24.36 25.84
N LYS A 191 -13.66 -25.04 25.68
CA LYS A 191 -14.10 -26.09 26.60
C LYS A 191 -13.12 -27.29 26.61
N LYS A 192 -12.78 -27.80 25.43
CA LYS A 192 -11.82 -28.92 25.28
C LYS A 192 -10.44 -28.60 25.85
N GLU A 193 -9.93 -27.41 25.57
CA GLU A 193 -8.63 -26.97 26.07
C GLU A 193 -8.65 -26.75 27.57
N LYS A 194 -9.76 -26.27 28.13
CA LYS A 194 -9.94 -26.16 29.59
C LYS A 194 -9.88 -27.54 30.25
N GLU A 195 -10.49 -28.56 29.65
CA GLU A 195 -10.41 -29.94 30.12
C GLU A 195 -8.98 -30.50 30.01
N ALA A 196 -8.31 -30.32 28.87
CA ALA A 196 -6.93 -30.74 28.68
C ALA A 196 -5.96 -30.04 29.66
N ALA A 197 -6.19 -28.76 29.94
CA ALA A 197 -5.42 -27.99 30.92
C ALA A 197 -5.63 -28.46 32.35
N LYS A 198 -6.85 -28.90 32.72
CA LYS A 198 -7.09 -29.56 34.01
C LYS A 198 -6.27 -30.85 34.16
N HIS A 199 -6.02 -31.56 33.06
CA HIS A 199 -5.14 -32.72 33.02
C HIS A 199 -3.64 -32.37 32.92
N GLY A 200 -3.27 -31.09 33.07
CA GLY A 200 -1.88 -30.63 33.06
C GLY A 200 -1.28 -30.37 31.69
N LYS A 201 -2.04 -30.51 30.60
CA LYS A 201 -1.56 -30.16 29.25
C LYS A 201 -1.53 -28.64 29.07
N ARG A 202 -0.58 -28.15 28.26
CA ARG A 202 -0.50 -26.71 27.95
C ARG A 202 -1.68 -26.30 27.06
N PRO A 203 -2.46 -25.25 27.42
CA PRO A 203 -3.61 -24.82 26.63
C PRO A 203 -3.18 -24.32 25.25
N TYR A 204 -3.86 -24.80 24.21
CA TYR A 204 -3.69 -24.35 22.84
C TYR A 204 -4.80 -23.36 22.46
N TYR A 205 -4.50 -22.40 21.59
CA TYR A 205 -5.50 -21.47 21.05
C TYR A 205 -5.52 -21.56 19.53
N LEU A 206 -6.71 -21.77 18.96
CA LEU A 206 -6.86 -21.91 17.51
C LEU A 206 -6.36 -20.67 16.78
N LYS A 207 -5.59 -20.91 15.72
CA LYS A 207 -5.25 -19.86 14.76
C LYS A 207 -6.48 -19.47 13.93
N LYS A 208 -6.52 -18.22 13.44
CA LYS A 208 -7.59 -17.75 12.55
C LYS A 208 -7.75 -18.60 11.28
N SER A 209 -6.67 -19.21 10.78
CA SER A 209 -6.70 -20.16 9.65
C SER A 209 -7.45 -21.45 10.00
N GLU A 210 -7.26 -21.97 11.21
CA GLU A 210 -7.90 -23.21 11.68
C GLU A 210 -9.39 -23.02 11.92
N ILE A 211 -9.79 -21.86 12.49
CA ILE A 211 -11.21 -21.49 12.62
C ILE A 211 -11.88 -21.48 11.24
N ARG A 212 -11.23 -20.89 10.23
CA ARG A 212 -11.75 -20.88 8.85
C ARG A 212 -11.90 -22.29 8.27
N LYS A 213 -10.96 -23.20 8.54
CA LYS A 213 -11.04 -24.61 8.12
C LYS A 213 -12.23 -25.32 8.80
N GLN A 214 -12.38 -25.16 10.12
CA GLN A 214 -13.48 -25.76 10.88
C GLN A 214 -14.84 -25.24 10.40
N ARG A 215 -14.97 -23.93 10.19
CA ARG A 215 -16.17 -23.31 9.60
C ARG A 215 -16.50 -23.89 8.21
N LEU A 216 -15.48 -24.13 7.38
CA LEU A 216 -15.66 -24.73 6.06
C LEU A 216 -16.13 -26.19 6.17
N ILE A 217 -15.57 -26.97 7.11
CA ILE A 217 -16.00 -28.34 7.39
C ILE A 217 -17.47 -28.37 7.82
N GLU A 218 -17.87 -27.52 8.76
CA GLU A 218 -19.28 -27.43 9.20
C GLU A 218 -20.21 -27.06 8.05
N LYS A 219 -19.80 -26.10 7.20
CA LYS A 219 -20.56 -25.73 6.01
C LYS A 219 -20.73 -26.92 5.07
N TYR A 220 -19.69 -27.70 4.82
CA TYR A 220 -19.77 -28.91 3.99
C TYR A 220 -20.65 -29.99 4.61
N LYS A 221 -20.58 -30.19 5.93
CA LYS A 221 -21.49 -31.09 6.66
C LYS A 221 -22.95 -30.67 6.51
N LYS A 222 -23.27 -29.38 6.70
CA LYS A 222 -24.62 -28.83 6.48
C LYS A 222 -25.09 -29.02 5.03
N LEU A 223 -24.21 -28.78 4.05
CA LEU A 223 -24.53 -28.99 2.63
C LEU A 223 -24.77 -30.46 2.30
N LYS A 224 -23.96 -31.37 2.85
CA LYS A 224 -24.12 -32.82 2.71
C LYS A 224 -25.46 -33.28 3.28
N ALA A 225 -25.81 -32.82 4.49
CA ALA A 225 -27.10 -33.10 5.12
C ALA A 225 -28.29 -32.57 4.28
N SER A 226 -28.12 -31.42 3.64
CA SER A 226 -29.16 -30.84 2.76
C SER A 226 -29.23 -31.45 1.35
N GLY A 227 -28.33 -32.38 0.99
CA GLY A 227 -28.21 -32.95 -0.37
C GLY A 227 -27.63 -32.01 -1.44
N LYS A 228 -27.31 -30.75 -1.10
CA LYS A 228 -26.85 -29.71 -2.05
C LYS A 228 -25.33 -29.67 -2.26
N LEU A 229 -24.62 -30.68 -1.78
CA LEU A 229 -23.16 -30.72 -1.81
C LEU A 229 -22.61 -30.79 -3.24
N GLU A 230 -23.14 -31.68 -4.07
CA GLU A 230 -22.62 -31.88 -5.44
C GLU A 230 -22.81 -30.63 -6.29
N SER A 231 -24.01 -30.04 -6.28
CA SER A 231 -24.28 -28.76 -6.96
C SER A 231 -23.35 -27.64 -6.48
N PHE A 232 -23.02 -27.60 -5.18
CA PHE A 232 -22.08 -26.61 -4.65
C PHE A 232 -20.66 -26.83 -5.17
N ILE A 233 -20.20 -28.09 -5.25
CA ILE A 233 -18.90 -28.45 -5.79
C ILE A 233 -18.85 -28.14 -7.29
N GLU A 234 -19.87 -28.50 -8.05
CA GLU A 234 -19.97 -28.21 -9.49
C GLU A 234 -19.92 -26.70 -9.76
N LYS A 235 -20.70 -25.89 -9.02
CA LYS A 235 -20.64 -24.42 -9.11
C LYS A 235 -19.25 -23.87 -8.76
N ARG A 236 -18.56 -24.49 -7.80
CA ARG A 236 -17.18 -24.10 -7.44
C ARG A 236 -16.19 -24.48 -8.54
N ARG A 237 -16.32 -25.67 -9.14
CA ARG A 237 -15.53 -26.12 -10.31
C ARG A 237 -15.72 -25.18 -11.48
N ARG A 238 -16.97 -24.84 -11.84
CA ARG A 238 -17.29 -23.90 -12.93
C ARG A 238 -16.69 -22.51 -12.71
N LYS A 239 -16.76 -21.98 -11.48
CA LYS A 239 -16.15 -20.69 -11.13
C LYS A 239 -14.62 -20.70 -11.18
N ASN A 240 -13.99 -21.81 -10.80
CA ASN A 240 -12.54 -21.95 -10.91
C ASN A 240 -12.13 -22.05 -12.38
N ALA A 241 -12.78 -22.91 -13.16
CA ALA A 241 -12.53 -23.02 -14.60
C ALA A 241 -12.69 -21.68 -15.34
N ALA A 242 -13.71 -20.89 -15.00
CA ALA A 242 -13.89 -19.56 -15.58
C ALA A 242 -12.78 -18.56 -15.21
N LYS A 243 -12.17 -18.69 -14.00
CA LYS A 243 -11.01 -17.89 -13.62
C LYS A 243 -9.75 -18.34 -14.36
N ASP A 244 -9.58 -19.64 -14.53
CA ASP A 244 -8.44 -20.20 -15.25
C ASP A 244 -8.52 -19.82 -16.74
N HIS A 245 -9.73 -19.80 -17.31
CA HIS A 245 -9.98 -19.35 -18.68
C HIS A 245 -9.68 -17.85 -18.91
N ARG A 246 -9.58 -17.03 -17.86
CA ARG A 246 -9.13 -15.62 -17.98
C ARG A 246 -7.66 -15.54 -18.41
N PHE A 247 -6.85 -16.53 -18.04
CA PHE A 247 -5.42 -16.58 -18.32
C PHE A 247 -5.10 -17.51 -19.51
N MET A 248 -6.11 -18.14 -20.11
CA MET A 248 -5.93 -18.93 -21.31
C MET A 248 -5.96 -18.02 -22.55
N PRO A 249 -4.99 -18.15 -23.48
CA PRO A 249 -5.00 -17.39 -24.71
C PRO A 249 -6.24 -17.75 -25.53
N TYR A 250 -6.94 -16.73 -26.02
CA TYR A 250 -8.08 -16.94 -26.92
C TYR A 250 -7.59 -17.54 -28.24
N ARG A 251 -8.27 -18.58 -28.72
CA ARG A 251 -8.04 -19.12 -30.06
C ARG A 251 -8.28 -18.00 -31.06
N ARG A 252 -7.27 -17.67 -31.87
CA ARG A 252 -7.37 -16.71 -32.96
C ARG A 252 -8.48 -17.19 -33.92
N PRO A 253 -9.45 -16.35 -34.32
CA PRO A 253 -10.45 -16.76 -35.29
C PRO A 253 -9.75 -17.15 -36.60
N ASN A 254 -9.98 -18.37 -37.07
CA ASN A 254 -9.52 -18.81 -38.38
C ASN A 254 -10.41 -18.14 -39.43
N ASN A 255 -9.89 -17.14 -40.12
CA ASN A 255 -10.56 -16.49 -41.27
C ASN A 255 -10.46 -17.30 -42.57
N ASN A 256 -10.39 -18.64 -42.51
CA ASN A 256 -10.30 -19.51 -43.70
C ASN A 256 -11.64 -20.21 -43.97
N SER A 257 -12.68 -19.44 -44.24
CA SER A 257 -13.96 -19.93 -44.77
C SER A 257 -14.42 -19.07 -45.95
N GLU A 258 -13.52 -18.84 -46.90
CA GLU A 258 -13.85 -18.41 -48.26
C GLU A 258 -13.07 -19.30 -49.22
N GLN A 259 -13.72 -20.34 -49.72
CA GLN A 259 -13.53 -20.97 -51.04
C GLN A 259 -14.70 -21.91 -51.30
#